data_AF-A0A7V6YUV4-F1
#
_entry.id   AF-A0A7V6YUV4-F1
#
_cell.length_a   1.000
_cell.length_b   1.000
_cell.length_c   1.000
_cell.angle_alpha   90.00
_cell.angle_beta   90.00
_cell.angle_gamma   90.00
#
_symmetry.space_group_name_H-M   'P 1'
#
loop_
_entity.id
_entity.type
_entity.pdbx_description
1 polymer ?
#
loop_
_entity_poly.entity_id
_entity_poly.type
_entity_poly.pdbx_seq_one_letter_code
_entity_poly.pdbx_strand_id
1 'polypeptide(L)'
;MAKIGVEQSLTQVQQALQEKGHEVVPLKNESDANGCDACVVTGLDNNVMGIANTVIKGPVIEASGLTAEEVCQEIDNRMNQ
;
A
#
# COMPACT_ATOMS: atom_id res chain seq x y z
N MET A 1 1.07 -5.85 -13.50
CA MET A 1 1.26 -4.50 -12.95
C MET A 1 0.10 -4.26 -12.00
N ALA A 2 0.37 -4.11 -10.72
CA ALA A 2 -0.64 -3.90 -9.69
C ALA A 2 -0.69 -2.43 -9.30
N LYS A 3 -1.89 -1.95 -8.98
CA LYS A 3 -2.13 -0.62 -8.45
C LYS A 3 -2.06 -0.65 -6.93
N ILE A 4 -0.99 -0.12 -6.37
CA ILE A 4 -0.72 -0.15 -4.93
C ILE A 4 -0.96 1.24 -4.37
N GLY A 5 -1.93 1.37 -3.48
CA GLY A 5 -2.07 2.58 -2.70
C GLY A 5 -1.04 2.62 -1.58
N VAL A 6 -0.32 3.72 -1.42
CA VAL A 6 0.72 3.86 -0.40
C VAL A 6 0.49 5.14 0.38
N GLU A 7 0.57 5.04 1.71
CA GLU A 7 0.49 6.22 2.57
C GLU A 7 1.56 7.25 2.19
N GLN A 8 1.20 8.54 2.21
CA GLN A 8 2.09 9.61 1.75
C GLN A 8 3.41 9.67 2.52
N SER A 9 3.39 9.31 3.80
CA SER A 9 4.55 9.28 4.69
C SER A 9 5.60 8.25 4.23
N LEU A 10 5.19 7.21 3.50
CA LEU A 10 6.03 6.09 3.07
C LEU A 10 6.70 6.35 1.72
N THR A 11 7.42 7.47 1.59
CA THR A 11 8.10 7.85 0.33
C THR A 11 9.10 6.80 -0.17
N GLN A 12 9.85 6.16 0.73
CA GLN A 12 10.80 5.11 0.37
C GLN A 12 10.10 3.89 -0.25
N VAL A 13 8.94 3.51 0.29
CA VAL A 13 8.14 2.40 -0.23
C VAL A 13 7.56 2.76 -1.61
N GLN A 14 7.08 4.00 -1.76
CA GLN A 14 6.55 4.49 -3.05
C GLN A 14 7.60 4.36 -4.16
N GLN A 15 8.83 4.76 -3.89
CA GLN A 15 9.92 4.65 -4.85
C GLN A 15 10.24 3.19 -5.18
N ALA A 16 10.42 2.33 -4.17
CA ALA A 16 10.74 0.92 -4.37
C ALA A 16 9.69 0.19 -5.23
N LEU A 17 8.40 0.46 -4.99
CA LEU A 17 7.31 -0.12 -5.76
C LEU A 17 7.25 0.40 -7.20
N GLN A 18 7.52 1.69 -7.42
CA GLN A 18 7.65 2.26 -8.77
C GLN A 18 8.84 1.65 -9.52
N GLU A 19 9.98 1.46 -8.87
CA GLU A 19 11.17 0.81 -9.45
C GLU A 19 10.90 -0.66 -9.83
N LYS A 20 10.04 -1.35 -9.07
CA LYS A 20 9.56 -2.70 -9.38
C LYS A 20 8.54 -2.73 -10.53
N GLY A 21 8.06 -1.57 -11.01
CA GLY A 21 7.10 -1.46 -12.11
C GLY A 21 5.63 -1.54 -11.69
N HIS A 22 5.31 -1.30 -10.40
CA HIS A 22 3.94 -1.17 -9.92
C HIS A 22 3.43 0.27 -10.08
N GLU A 23 2.11 0.42 -10.21
CA GLU A 23 1.46 1.74 -10.22
C GLU A 23 1.24 2.16 -8.77
N VAL A 24 1.97 3.18 -8.32
CA VAL A 24 1.89 3.67 -6.94
C VAL A 24 0.97 4.87 -6.85
N VAL A 25 -0.04 4.77 -5.99
CA VAL A 25 -1.03 5.82 -5.73
C VAL A 25 -0.84 6.35 -4.32
N PRO A 26 -0.47 7.63 -4.12
CA PRO A 26 -0.39 8.20 -2.79
C PRO A 26 -1.79 8.34 -2.19
N LEU A 27 -2.03 7.67 -1.06
CA LEU A 27 -3.30 7.72 -0.34
C LEU A 27 -3.40 9.03 0.44
N LYS A 28 -4.18 9.99 -0.06
CA LYS A 28 -4.54 11.22 0.66
C LYS A 28 -5.89 11.09 1.34
N ASN A 29 -6.85 10.46 0.65
CA ASN A 29 -8.22 10.30 1.11
C ASN A 29 -8.77 8.92 0.71
N GLU A 30 -9.97 8.61 1.19
CA GLU A 30 -10.71 7.38 0.88
C GLU A 30 -10.82 7.06 -0.60
N SER A 31 -11.08 8.08 -1.41
CA SER A 31 -11.28 7.90 -2.84
C SER A 31 -10.02 7.45 -3.58
N ASP A 32 -8.82 7.77 -3.06
CA ASP A 32 -7.55 7.38 -3.69
C ASP A 32 -7.28 5.88 -3.54
N ALA A 33 -7.79 5.28 -2.45
CA ALA A 33 -7.72 3.83 -2.21
C ALA A 33 -8.66 3.04 -3.15
N ASN A 34 -9.61 3.72 -3.79
CA ASN A 34 -10.60 3.07 -4.65
C ASN A 34 -9.97 2.50 -5.92
N GLY A 35 -10.20 1.21 -6.15
CA GLY A 35 -9.65 0.50 -7.31
C GLY A 35 -8.16 0.18 -7.20
N CYS A 36 -7.55 0.33 -6.02
CA CYS A 36 -6.23 -0.25 -5.75
C CYS A 36 -6.35 -1.76 -5.50
N ASP A 37 -5.36 -2.52 -5.98
CA ASP A 37 -5.24 -3.97 -5.78
C ASP A 37 -4.67 -4.31 -4.40
N ALA A 38 -3.90 -3.40 -3.80
CA ALA A 38 -3.40 -3.53 -2.43
C ALA A 38 -3.14 -2.14 -1.82
N CYS A 39 -2.96 -2.08 -0.50
CA CYS A 39 -2.47 -0.85 0.15
C CYS A 39 -1.39 -1.09 1.17
N VAL A 40 -0.51 -0.10 1.28
CA VAL A 40 0.55 -0.02 2.28
C VAL A 40 0.31 1.16 3.20
N VAL A 41 0.23 0.87 4.49
CA VAL A 41 -0.05 1.84 5.54
C VAL A 41 0.99 1.72 6.64
N THR A 42 1.25 2.79 7.39
CA THR A 42 2.12 2.69 8.57
C THR A 42 1.44 1.99 9.75
N GLY A 43 0.12 1.79 9.72
CA GLY A 43 -0.64 1.24 10.86
C GLY A 43 -0.83 2.23 12.01
N LEU A 44 -0.19 3.41 11.94
CA LEU A 44 -0.30 4.47 12.95
C LEU A 44 -1.55 5.33 12.74
N ASP A 45 -2.01 5.44 11.50
CA ASP A 45 -3.15 6.28 11.16
C ASP A 45 -4.45 5.48 11.13
N ASN A 46 -5.23 5.61 12.21
CA ASN A 46 -6.53 4.95 12.36
C ASN A 46 -7.52 5.34 11.25
N ASN A 47 -7.40 6.54 10.66
CA ASN A 47 -8.21 6.89 9.50
C ASN A 47 -7.84 5.96 8.35
N VAL A 48 -6.57 5.89 7.97
CA VAL A 48 -6.11 5.06 6.85
C VAL A 48 -6.45 3.57 7.06
N MET A 49 -6.42 3.07 8.28
CA MET A 49 -6.82 1.68 8.58
C MET A 49 -8.32 1.42 8.35
N GLY A 50 -9.19 2.38 8.71
CA GLY A 50 -10.63 2.31 8.45
C GLY A 50 -10.98 2.43 6.96
N ILE A 51 -10.25 3.31 6.25
CA ILE A 51 -10.33 3.53 4.80
C ILE A 51 -9.91 2.27 4.03
N ALA A 52 -8.79 1.68 4.44
CA ALA A 52 -8.23 0.52 3.76
C ALA A 52 -9.15 -0.70 3.84
N ASN A 53 -9.81 -0.91 4.98
CA ASN A 53 -10.77 -2.01 5.16
C ASN A 53 -12.11 -1.82 4.42
N THR A 54 -12.50 -0.59 4.10
CA THR A 54 -13.82 -0.31 3.51
C THR A 54 -13.80 -0.12 2.00
N VAL A 55 -12.70 0.35 1.44
CA VAL A 55 -12.64 0.78 0.03
C VAL A 55 -11.82 -0.15 -0.86
N ILE A 56 -10.85 -0.87 -0.30
CA ILE A 56 -9.88 -1.67 -1.06
C ILE A 56 -10.34 -3.12 -1.10
N LYS A 57 -10.24 -3.75 -2.26
CA LYS A 57 -10.61 -5.15 -2.45
C LYS A 57 -9.50 -6.16 -2.15
N GLY A 58 -8.28 -5.69 -1.91
CA GLY A 58 -7.12 -6.54 -1.71
C GLY A 58 -6.39 -6.29 -0.39
N PRO A 59 -5.23 -6.91 -0.21
CA PRO A 59 -4.55 -6.96 1.07
C PRO A 59 -4.08 -5.58 1.53
N VAL A 60 -4.16 -5.36 2.85
CA VAL A 60 -3.57 -4.20 3.52
C VAL A 60 -2.28 -4.65 4.21
N ILE A 61 -1.18 -4.02 3.83
CA ILE A 61 0.18 -4.28 4.30
C ILE A 61 0.55 -3.18 5.28
N GLU A 62 0.99 -3.57 6.47
CA GLU A 62 1.52 -2.64 7.46
C GLU A 62 3.04 -2.54 7.28
N ALA A 63 3.53 -1.36 6.93
CA ALA A 63 4.97 -1.11 6.74
C ALA A 63 5.71 -0.75 8.03
N SER A 64 5.02 -0.68 9.17
CA SER A 64 5.66 -0.33 10.45
C SER A 64 6.73 -1.34 10.82
N GLY A 65 7.98 -0.85 10.96
CA GLY A 65 9.12 -1.70 11.29
C GLY A 65 9.66 -2.54 10.12
N LEU A 66 9.09 -2.40 8.91
CA LEU A 66 9.57 -3.07 7.71
C LEU A 66 10.36 -2.11 6.82
N THR A 67 11.32 -2.66 6.08
CA THR A 67 12.01 -1.95 5.00
C THR A 67 11.16 -1.93 3.72
N ALA A 68 11.46 -1.02 2.80
CA ALA A 68 10.74 -0.93 1.53
C ALA A 68 10.80 -2.24 0.70
N GLU A 69 11.92 -2.97 0.78
CA GLU A 69 12.06 -4.27 0.12
C GLU A 69 11.17 -5.35 0.76
N GLU A 70 11.13 -5.42 2.09
CA GLU A 70 10.25 -6.35 2.82
C GLU A 70 8.79 -6.08 2.50
N VAL A 71 8.39 -4.80 2.43
CA VAL A 71 7.04 -4.40 2.03
C VAL A 71 6.71 -4.87 0.61
N CYS A 72 7.63 -4.68 -0.35
CA CYS A 72 7.44 -5.16 -1.71
C CYS A 72 7.25 -6.68 -1.76
N GLN A 73 8.02 -7.41 -0.95
CA GLN A 73 7.96 -8.86 -0.89
C GLN A 73 6.65 -9.35 -0.24
N GLU A 74 6.18 -8.68 0.81
CA GLU A 74 4.89 -8.95 1.45
C GLU A 74 3.73 -8.71 0.49
N ILE A 75 3.77 -7.61 -0.29
CA ILE A 75 2.77 -7.34 -1.34
C ILE A 75 2.73 -8.49 -2.34
N ASP A 76 3.87 -8.86 -2.90
CA ASP A 76 3.96 -9.92 -3.91
C ASP A 76 3.41 -11.25 -3.36
N ASN A 77 3.79 -11.59 -2.12
CA ASN A 77 3.32 -12.79 -1.45
C ASN A 77 1.79 -12.80 -1.26
N ARG A 78 1.20 -11.67 -0.86
CA ARG A 78 -0.25 -11.57 -0.65
C ARG A 78 -1.07 -11.45 -1.92
N MET A 79 -0.49 -10.88 -2.98
CA MET A 79 -1.15 -10.77 -4.27
C MET A 79 -1.16 -12.10 -5.04
N ASN A 80 -0.26 -13.03 -4.70
CA ASN A 80 -0.05 -14.30 -5.39
C ASN A 80 -0.62 -15.53 -4.64
N GLN A 81 -1.51 -15.30 -3.65
CA GLN A 81 -2.28 -16.31 -2.90
C GLN A 81 -3.74 -16.34 -3.36
#